data_AF-A0A955IIT4-F1
#
_entry.id   AF-A0A955IIT4-F1
#
_cell.length_a   1.000
_cell.length_b   1.000
_cell.length_c   1.000
_cell.angle_alpha   90.00
_cell.angle_beta   90.00
_cell.angle_gamma   90.00
#
_symmetry.space_group_name_H-M   'P 1'
#
loop_
_entity.id
_entity.type
_entity.pdbx_description
1 polymer ?
#
loop_
_entity_poly.entity_id
_entity_poly.type
_entity_poly.pdbx_seq_one_letter_code
_entity_poly.pdbx_strand_id
1 'polypeptide(L)' 'MASNPSFSKGRVPYSVNVLGFGADPTGASDSRAAFDAAVDECRNRDYSTLYIPAGIYKISSFGGGVGK' A
#
# COMPACT_ATOMS: atom_id res chain seq x y z
N MET A 1 -3.71 13.68 -10.67
CA MET A 1 -4.14 12.60 -11.58
C MET A 1 -2.94 11.69 -11.83
N ALA A 2 -2.63 10.80 -10.88
CA ALA A 2 -1.61 9.78 -11.10
C ALA A 2 -2.32 8.56 -11.70
N SER A 3 -2.05 8.32 -12.97
CA SER A 3 -2.55 7.17 -13.72
C SER A 3 -2.11 5.89 -13.01
N ASN A 4 -3.05 5.21 -12.35
CA ASN A 4 -2.80 3.86 -11.87
C ASN A 4 -2.61 2.99 -13.13
N PRO A 5 -1.43 2.38 -13.37
CA PRO A 5 -1.25 1.55 -14.55
C PRO A 5 -2.23 0.38 -14.45
N SER A 6 -3.20 0.34 -15.36
CA SER A 6 -4.05 -0.82 -15.55
C SER A 6 -3.15 -1.94 -16.08
N PHE A 7 -2.64 -2.78 -15.18
CA PHE A 7 -1.82 -3.95 -15.49
C PHE A 7 -2.63 -4.97 -16.30
N SER A 8 -2.73 -4.74 -17.61
CA SER A 8 -3.32 -5.68 -18.56
C SER A 8 -2.24 -6.28 -19.45
N LYS A 9 -1.54 -7.30 -18.93
CA LYS A 9 -1.19 -8.49 -19.73
C LYS A 9 -0.84 -9.68 -18.83
N GLY A 10 -1.86 -10.48 -18.54
CA GLY A 10 -1.81 -11.67 -17.67
C GLY A 10 -2.39 -11.37 -16.30
N ARG A 11 -3.68 -11.65 -16.08
CA ARG A 11 -4.39 -11.38 -14.82
C ARG A 11 -3.60 -11.95 -13.64
N VAL A 12 -3.11 -11.09 -12.76
CA VAL A 12 -3.13 -11.36 -11.32
C VAL A 12 -4.38 -10.65 -10.79
N PRO A 13 -5.55 -11.32 -10.73
CA PRO A 13 -6.80 -10.65 -10.40
C PRO A 13 -6.93 -10.21 -8.93
N TYR A 14 -5.89 -10.37 -8.11
CA TYR A 14 -5.98 -10.35 -6.65
C TYR A 14 -4.83 -9.58 -5.98
N SER A 15 -4.49 -8.41 -6.54
CA SER A 15 -3.42 -7.56 -6.02
C SER A 15 -3.96 -6.22 -5.52
N VAL A 16 -3.70 -5.88 -4.26
CA VAL A 16 -4.04 -4.56 -3.70
C VAL A 16 -2.88 -3.60 -3.92
N ASN A 17 -3.10 -2.52 -4.66
CA ASN A 17 -2.06 -1.52 -4.95
C ASN A 17 -2.08 -0.40 -3.91
N VAL A 18 -0.98 -0.20 -3.19
CA VAL A 18 -0.84 0.84 -2.14
C VAL A 18 -1.01 2.27 -2.67
N LEU A 19 -0.72 2.53 -3.95
CA LEU A 19 -0.96 3.84 -4.56
C LEU A 19 -2.45 4.18 -4.65
N GLY A 20 -3.32 3.16 -4.74
CA GLY A 20 -4.77 3.35 -4.70
C GLY A 20 -5.29 3.89 -3.36
N PHE A 21 -4.50 3.73 -2.29
CA PHE A 21 -4.81 4.18 -0.92
C PHE A 21 -4.10 5.48 -0.56
N GLY A 22 -3.38 6.10 -1.50
CA GLY A 22 -2.66 7.35 -1.28
C GLY A 22 -1.25 7.17 -0.70
N ALA A 23 -0.62 6.01 -0.88
CA ALA A 23 0.79 5.85 -0.57
C ALA A 23 1.64 6.80 -1.44
N ASP A 24 2.60 7.47 -0.81
CA ASP A 24 3.49 8.41 -1.46
C ASP A 24 4.81 7.72 -1.83
N PRO A 25 5.07 7.45 -3.12
CA PRO A 25 6.28 6.78 -3.58
C PRO A 25 7.52 7.68 -3.56
N THR A 26 7.38 8.95 -3.16
CA THR A 26 8.51 9.89 -3.02
C THR A 26 9.14 9.87 -1.63
N GLY A 27 8.42 9.37 -0.62
CA GLY A 27 8.86 9.32 0.77
C GLY A 27 8.79 10.69 1.46
N ALA A 28 8.17 11.68 0.83
CA ALA A 28 7.96 13.00 1.39
C ALA A 28 6.88 12.94 2.48
N SER A 29 5.82 12.16 2.24
CA SER A 29 4.68 12.02 3.15
C SER A 29 4.63 10.65 3.80
N ASP A 30 4.05 10.61 4.99
CA ASP A 30 3.87 9.37 5.71
C ASP A 30 2.82 8.49 5.01
N SER A 31 3.27 7.36 4.48
CA SER A 31 2.45 6.42 3.72
C SER A 31 1.82 5.34 4.59
N ARG A 32 2.04 5.39 5.92
CA ARG A 32 1.63 4.33 6.85
C ARG A 32 0.11 4.05 6.80
N ALA A 33 -0.73 5.09 6.84
CA ALA A 33 -2.18 4.91 6.79
C ALA A 33 -2.66 4.25 5.48
N ALA A 34 -1.98 4.54 4.37
CA ALA A 34 -2.29 3.92 3.08
C ALA A 34 -1.91 2.43 3.05
N PHE A 35 -0.79 2.07 3.68
CA PHE A 35 -0.38 0.67 3.84
C PHE A 35 -1.31 -0.10 4.79
N ASP A 36 -1.70 0.48 5.93
CA ASP A 36 -2.65 -0.13 6.86
C ASP A 36 -4.00 -0.42 6.17
N ALA A 37 -4.53 0.55 5.40
CA ALA A 37 -5.77 0.36 4.64
C ALA A 37 -5.64 -0.69 3.51
N ALA A 38 -4.49 -0.74 2.84
CA ALA A 38 -4.25 -1.74 1.80
C ALA A 38 -4.14 -3.17 2.37
N VAL A 39 -3.56 -3.32 3.57
CA VAL A 39 -3.52 -4.61 4.27
C VAL A 39 -4.91 -5.04 4.76
N ASP A 40 -5.71 -4.10 5.26
CA ASP A 40 -7.09 -4.37 5.67
C ASP A 40 -7.95 -4.83 4.48
N GLU A 41 -7.84 -4.16 3.33
CA GLU A 41 -8.52 -4.59 2.11
C GLU A 41 -8.03 -5.95 1.60
N CYS A 42 -6.73 -6.25 1.73
CA CYS A 42 -6.22 -7.59 1.43
C CYS A 42 -6.89 -8.65 2.32
N ARG A 43 -7.03 -8.35 3.61
CA ARG A 43 -7.63 -9.25 4.60
C ARG A 43 -9.12 -9.44 4.37
N ASN A 44 -9.84 -8.40 3.97
CA ASN A 44 -11.29 -8.43 3.78
C ASN A 44 -11.72 -9.11 2.48
N ARG A 45 -10.84 -9.15 1.46
CA ARG A 45 -11.14 -9.68 0.12
C ARG A 45 -10.44 -11.01 -0.21
N ASP A 46 -9.81 -11.65 0.79
CA ASP A 46 -8.96 -12.84 0.63
C ASP A 46 -7.84 -12.66 -0.41
N TYR A 47 -7.38 -11.42 -0.63
CA TYR A 47 -6.29 -11.14 -1.55
C TYR A 47 -4.95 -11.44 -0.88
N SER A 48 -4.16 -12.31 -1.50
CA SER A 48 -2.87 -12.74 -0.94
C SER A 48 -1.69 -11.88 -1.39
N THR A 49 -1.91 -10.91 -2.28
CA THR A 49 -0.82 -10.12 -2.89
C THR A 49 -1.03 -8.62 -2.68
N LEU A 50 -0.05 -7.97 -2.06
CA LEU A 50 0.02 -6.51 -2.00
C LEU A 50 1.05 -6.03 -3.02
N TYR A 51 0.65 -5.15 -3.94
CA TYR A 51 1.54 -4.59 -4.95
C TYR A 51 2.08 -3.23 -4.50
N ILE A 52 3.40 -3.13 -4.42
CA ILE A 52 4.12 -1.90 -4.07
C ILE A 52 5.00 -1.53 -5.27
N PRO A 53 4.69 -0.45 -5.99
CA PRO A 53 5.53 0.03 -7.08
C PRO A 53 6.86 0.55 -6.55
N ALA A 54 7.90 0.49 -7.39
CA ALA A 54 9.24 0.98 -7.04
C ALA A 54 9.18 2.46 -6.64
N GLY A 55 9.75 2.77 -5.48
CA GLY A 55 9.71 4.09 -4.88
C GLY A 55 10.25 4.06 -3.45
N ILE A 56 10.27 5.23 -2.83
CA ILE A 56 10.63 5.40 -1.42
C ILE A 56 9.32 5.67 -0.69
N TYR A 57 8.99 4.87 0.31
CA TYR A 57 7.79 5.07 1.12
C TYR A 57 8.21 5.33 2.55
N LYS A 58 7.87 6.51 3.06
CA LYS A 58 8.10 6.84 4.45
C LYS A 58 7.02 6.17 5.28
N ILE A 59 7.42 5.21 6.11
CA ILE A 59 6.53 4.55 7.07
C ILE A 59 6.99 4.97 8.45
N SER A 60 6.24 5.86 9.10
CA SER A 60 6.43 6.11 10.52
C SER A 60 6.07 4.85 11.30
N SER A 61 7.02 4.38 12.12
CA SER A 61 6.71 3.41 13.16
C SER A 61 5.52 3.94 13.96
N PHE A 62 4.62 3.05 14.38
CA PHE A 62 3.66 3.47 15.39
C PHE A 62 4.51 3.90 16.57
N GLY A 63 4.28 5.08 17.11
CA GLY A 63 4.82 5.45 18.39
C GLY A 63 4.20 4.58 19.48
N GLY A 64 4.36 3.25 19.40
CA GLY A 64 4.10 2.28 20.46
C GLY A 64 5.26 2.29 21.42
N GLY A 65 5.64 3.47 21.90
CA GLY A 65 6.47 3.64 23.08
C GLY A 65 5.61 3.55 24.35
N VAL A 66 4.91 2.42 24.54
CA VAL A 66 4.41 1.92 25.83
C VAL A 66 4.33 0.41 25.60
N GLY A 67 5.28 -0.41 26.03
CA GLY A 67 5.71 -0.59 27.40
C GLY A 67 5.27 -1.99 27.83
N LYS A 68 6.26 -2.83 28.15
CA LYS A 68 6.20 -4.22 28.63
C LYS A 68 6.19 -5.31 27.55
#